data_AF-A0A936D3X8-F1
#
_entry.id   AF-A0A936D3X8-F1
#
_cell.length_a   1.000
_cell.length_b   1.000
_cell.length_c   1.000
_cell.angle_alpha   90.00
_cell.angle_beta   90.00
_cell.angle_gamma   90.00
#
_symmetry.space_group_name_H-M   'P 1'
#
loop_
_entity.id
_entity.type
_entity.pdbx_description
1 polymer ?
#
loop_
_entity_poly.entity_id
_entity_poly.type
_entity_poly.pdbx_seq_one_letter_code
_entity_poly.pdbx_strand_id
1 'polypeptide(L)'
;MNKQDEDIFWGLVDQFIENANQACDQADPGIVSAAMLNAVARFNAFIVANESLDKKEFAEEVDSALNYLTGRYRELLREHLDDYRENYTQYIGNKSADELENL
;
A
#
# COMPACT_ATOMS: atom_id res chain seq x y z
N MET A 1 -11.54 -3.83 16.72
CA MET A 1 -11.27 -2.39 16.63
C MET A 1 -12.53 -1.67 17.06
N ASN A 2 -12.44 -0.63 17.91
CA ASN A 2 -13.63 0.17 18.22
C ASN A 2 -13.92 1.14 17.06
N LYS A 3 -15.08 1.79 17.04
CA LYS A 3 -15.45 2.69 15.94
C LYS A 3 -14.46 3.86 15.76
N GLN A 4 -13.97 4.42 16.86
CA GLN A 4 -13.02 5.54 16.80
C GLN A 4 -11.69 5.12 16.17
N ASP A 5 -11.18 3.94 16.52
CA ASP A 5 -9.95 3.39 15.93
C ASP A 5 -10.14 3.10 14.43
N GLU A 6 -11.33 2.67 14.02
CA GLU A 6 -11.68 2.44 12.61
C GLU A 6 -11.72 3.75 11.80
N ASP A 7 -12.36 4.79 12.35
CA ASP A 7 -12.40 6.10 11.73
C ASP A 7 -10.98 6.69 11.58
N ILE A 8 -10.12 6.52 12.59
CA ILE A 8 -8.71 6.92 12.53
C ILE A 8 -7.96 6.14 11.45
N PHE A 9 -8.14 4.82 11.40
CA PHE A 9 -7.49 3.97 10.41
C PHE A 9 -7.81 4.42 8.99
N TRP A 10 -9.09 4.57 8.65
CA TRP A 10 -9.51 4.99 7.31
C TRP A 10 -9.10 6.43 6.99
N GLY A 11 -9.15 7.34 7.98
CA GLY A 11 -8.65 8.70 7.81
C GLY A 11 -7.15 8.76 7.46
N LEU A 12 -6.34 7.86 8.03
CA LEU A 12 -4.92 7.74 7.69
C LEU A 12 -4.72 7.15 6.28
N VAL A 13 -5.50 6.13 5.91
CA VAL A 13 -5.47 5.56 4.56
C VAL A 13 -5.76 6.63 3.51
N ASP A 14 -6.83 7.40 3.70
CA ASP A 14 -7.21 8.49 2.80
C ASP A 14 -6.11 9.55 2.70
N GLN A 15 -5.53 9.95 3.83
CA GLN A 15 -4.43 10.92 3.85
C GLN A 15 -3.20 10.42 3.07
N PHE A 16 -2.84 9.13 3.17
CA PHE A 16 -1.71 8.58 2.43
C PHE A 16 -1.98 8.51 0.93
N ILE A 17 -3.22 8.17 0.52
CA ILE A 17 -3.62 8.19 -0.89
C ILE A 17 -3.64 9.62 -1.42
N GLU A 18 -4.12 10.61 -0.66
CA GLU A 18 -4.11 12.01 -1.08
C GLU A 18 -2.69 12.50 -1.34
N ASN A 19 -1.75 12.19 -0.44
CA ASN A 19 -0.34 12.54 -0.63
C ASN A 19 0.27 11.87 -1.87
N ALA A 20 -0.09 10.62 -2.14
CA ALA A 20 0.36 9.92 -3.34
C ALA A 20 -0.18 10.56 -4.61
N ASN A 21 -1.47 10.91 -4.61
CA ASN A 21 -2.11 11.60 -5.73
C ASN A 21 -1.46 12.96 -6.01
N GLN A 22 -1.17 13.75 -4.97
CA GLN A 22 -0.44 15.02 -5.11
C GLN A 22 0.99 14.81 -5.65
N ALA A 23 1.66 13.72 -5.27
CA ALA A 23 2.99 13.41 -5.80
C ALA A 23 2.97 13.06 -7.30
N CYS A 24 1.86 12.50 -7.80
CA CYS A 24 1.67 12.22 -9.23
C CYS A 24 1.59 13.50 -10.09
N ASP A 25 1.35 14.68 -9.50
CA ASP A 25 1.43 15.96 -10.22
C ASP A 25 2.86 16.32 -10.63
N GLN A 26 3.87 15.71 -9.99
CA GLN A 26 5.29 16.06 -10.14
C GLN A 26 6.15 14.88 -10.61
N ALA A 27 5.65 13.65 -10.54
CA ALA A 27 6.38 12.44 -10.90
C ALA A 27 5.47 11.42 -11.58
N ASP A 28 6.07 10.54 -12.39
CA ASP A 28 5.37 9.42 -13.01
C ASP A 28 4.69 8.53 -11.94
N PRO A 29 3.42 8.12 -12.13
CA PRO A 29 2.71 7.29 -11.16
C PRO A 29 3.42 5.97 -10.81
N GLY A 30 4.19 5.39 -11.72
CA GLY A 30 5.02 4.22 -11.46
C GLY A 30 6.15 4.51 -10.46
N ILE A 31 6.77 5.68 -10.56
CA ILE A 31 7.77 6.16 -9.58
C ILE A 31 7.12 6.39 -8.21
N VAL A 32 5.96 7.05 -8.18
CA VAL A 32 5.22 7.30 -6.93
C VAL A 32 4.81 5.99 -6.25
N SER A 33 4.31 5.03 -7.01
CA SER A 33 3.96 3.69 -6.52
C SER A 33 5.17 2.96 -5.93
N ALA A 34 6.31 2.95 -6.62
CA ALA A 34 7.54 2.36 -6.11
C ALA A 34 8.04 3.07 -4.83
N ALA A 35 7.93 4.39 -4.78
CA ALA A 35 8.30 5.18 -3.61
C ALA A 35 7.40 4.87 -2.40
N MET A 36 6.08 4.74 -2.60
CA MET A 36 5.14 4.34 -1.55
C MET A 36 5.46 2.96 -0.99
N LEU A 37 5.71 1.97 -1.85
CA LEU A 37 6.06 0.62 -1.41
C LEU A 37 7.32 0.63 -0.52
N ASN A 38 8.35 1.39 -0.92
CA ASN A 38 9.56 1.55 -0.12
C ASN A 38 9.31 2.33 1.18
N ALA A 39 8.47 3.36 1.16
CA ALA A 39 8.13 4.14 2.35
C ALA A 39 7.41 3.28 3.41
N VAL A 40 6.42 2.49 2.99
CA VAL A 40 5.69 1.56 3.87
C VAL A 40 6.65 0.51 4.45
N ALA A 41 7.52 -0.08 3.63
CA ALA A 41 8.51 -1.05 4.10
C ALA A 41 9.44 -0.46 5.17
N ARG A 42 9.95 0.77 4.96
CA ARG A 42 10.82 1.46 5.91
C ARG A 42 10.10 1.81 7.21
N PHE A 43 8.85 2.28 7.13
CA PHE A 43 8.05 2.60 8.30
C PHE A 43 7.75 1.34 9.13
N ASN A 44 7.31 0.26 8.49
CA ASN A 44 7.00 -0.97 9.20
C ASN A 44 8.25 -1.60 9.83
N ALA A 45 9.41 -1.56 9.15
CA ALA A 45 10.67 -2.00 9.74
C ALA A 45 11.05 -1.19 10.98
N PHE A 46 10.79 0.13 10.98
CA PHE A 46 10.98 0.99 12.15
C PHE A 46 10.05 0.61 13.30
N ILE A 47 8.76 0.33 13.02
CA ILE A 47 7.81 -0.10 14.05
C ILE A 47 8.26 -1.41 14.69
N VAL A 48 8.58 -2.44 13.90
CA VAL A 48 9.07 -3.73 14.42
C VAL A 48 10.30 -3.52 15.30
N ALA A 49 11.29 -2.76 14.82
CA ALA A 49 12.50 -2.49 15.60
C ALA A 49 12.25 -1.72 16.91
N ASN A 50 11.21 -0.86 16.95
CA ASN A 50 10.85 -0.08 18.13
C ASN A 50 9.96 -0.87 19.11
N GLU A 51 9.30 -1.94 18.65
CA GLU A 51 8.50 -2.84 19.48
C GLU A 51 9.35 -3.95 20.13
N SER A 52 10.48 -4.31 19.54
CA SER A 52 11.45 -5.23 20.15
C SER A 52 12.18 -4.61 21.34
N LEU A 53 12.41 -5.38 22.41
CA LEU A 53 13.12 -4.94 23.62
C LEU A 53 14.61 -4.69 23.37
N ASP A 54 15.23 -5.51 22.52
CA ASP A 54 16.63 -5.41 22.17
C ASP A 54 16.94 -5.98 20.77
N LYS A 55 18.21 -5.90 20.39
CA LYS A 55 18.69 -6.39 19.10
C LYS A 55 18.48 -7.90 18.90
N LYS A 56 18.52 -8.69 19.97
CA LYS A 56 18.36 -10.14 19.90
C LYS A 56 16.90 -10.47 19.60
N GLU A 57 15.97 -9.89 20.33
CA GLU A 57 14.53 -10.06 20.07
C GLU A 57 14.17 -9.58 18.67
N PHE A 58 14.65 -8.41 18.26
CA PHE A 58 14.44 -7.92 16.89
C PHE A 58 14.89 -8.94 15.84
N ALA A 59 16.07 -9.55 16.02
CA ALA A 59 16.58 -10.56 15.10
C ALA A 59 15.71 -11.84 15.07
N GLU A 60 15.10 -12.22 16.19
CA GLU A 60 14.17 -13.35 16.28
C GLU A 60 12.79 -13.03 15.64
N GLU A 61 12.40 -11.75 15.60
CA GLU A 61 11.13 -11.27 15.05
C GLU A 61 11.17 -10.95 13.54
N VAL A 62 12.35 -10.77 12.94
CA VAL A 62 12.47 -10.36 11.51
C VAL A 62 11.65 -11.25 10.58
N ASP A 63 11.79 -12.57 10.68
CA ASP A 63 11.15 -13.49 9.74
C ASP A 63 9.63 -13.55 9.94
N SER A 64 9.15 -13.48 11.19
CA SER A 64 7.72 -13.49 11.48
C SER A 64 7.06 -12.18 11.03
N ALA A 65 7.70 -11.04 11.28
CA ALA A 65 7.26 -9.73 10.83
C ALA A 65 7.24 -9.64 9.29
N LEU A 66 8.27 -10.14 8.61
CA LEU A 66 8.33 -10.15 7.15
C LEU A 66 7.17 -10.97 6.56
N ASN A 67 6.92 -12.17 7.09
CA ASN A 67 5.84 -13.03 6.64
C ASN A 67 4.47 -12.38 6.85
N TYR A 68 4.25 -11.78 8.03
CA TYR A 68 3.01 -11.09 8.33
C TYR A 68 2.78 -9.89 7.40
N LEU A 69 3.73 -8.96 7.33
CA LEU A 69 3.57 -7.70 6.57
C LEU A 69 3.38 -7.96 5.08
N THR A 70 4.18 -8.86 4.50
CA THR A 70 4.07 -9.19 3.07
C THR A 70 2.82 -10.02 2.76
N GLY A 71 2.40 -10.90 3.67
CA GLY A 71 1.15 -11.64 3.59
C GLY A 71 -0.06 -10.71 3.59
N ARG A 72 -0.13 -9.79 4.55
CA ARG A 72 -1.21 -8.80 4.64
C ARG A 72 -1.26 -7.89 3.41
N TYR A 73 -0.12 -7.40 2.93
CA TYR A 73 -0.10 -6.60 1.71
C TYR A 73 -0.60 -7.39 0.50
N ARG A 74 -0.19 -8.67 0.36
CA ARG A 74 -0.64 -9.53 -0.73
C ARG A 74 -2.16 -9.74 -0.72
N GLU A 75 -2.75 -9.94 0.46
CA GLU A 75 -4.20 -10.11 0.61
C GLU A 75 -4.96 -8.85 0.21
N LEU A 76 -4.57 -7.68 0.73
CA LEU A 76 -5.18 -6.39 0.41
C LEU A 76 -5.05 -6.07 -1.09
N LEU A 77 -3.85 -6.23 -1.65
CA LEU A 77 -3.62 -5.98 -3.06
C LEU A 77 -4.47 -6.91 -3.94
N ARG A 78 -4.60 -8.18 -3.57
CA ARG A 78 -5.47 -9.11 -4.30
C ARG A 78 -6.92 -8.64 -4.27
N GLU A 79 -7.43 -8.26 -3.10
CA GLU A 79 -8.80 -7.78 -2.96
C GLU A 79 -9.07 -6.57 -3.86
N HIS A 80 -8.18 -5.58 -3.86
CA HIS A 80 -8.32 -4.40 -4.73
C HIS A 80 -8.20 -4.77 -6.22
N LEU A 81 -7.27 -5.64 -6.61
CA LEU A 81 -7.13 -6.07 -8.00
C LEU A 81 -8.35 -6.89 -8.48
N ASP A 82 -8.92 -7.71 -7.60
CA ASP A 82 -10.13 -8.48 -7.89
C ASP A 82 -11.34 -7.56 -8.05
N ASP A 83 -11.44 -6.50 -7.23
CA ASP A 83 -12.48 -5.45 -7.39
C ASP A 83 -12.34 -4.72 -8.74
N TYR A 84 -11.13 -4.29 -9.11
CA TYR A 84 -10.89 -3.73 -10.45
C TYR A 84 -11.19 -4.72 -11.57
N ARG A 85 -10.93 -6.02 -11.38
CA ARG A 85 -11.24 -7.06 -12.36
C ARG A 85 -12.75 -7.19 -12.56
N GLU A 86 -13.51 -7.18 -11.47
CA GLU A 86 -14.96 -7.35 -11.48
C GLU A 86 -15.69 -6.10 -12.02
N ASN A 87 -15.14 -4.92 -11.72
CA ASN A 87 -15.75 -3.63 -12.05
C ASN A 87 -15.00 -2.85 -13.16
N TYR A 88 -14.12 -3.52 -13.92
CA TYR A 88 -13.18 -2.87 -14.85
C TYR A 88 -13.85 -1.86 -15.79
N THR A 89 -14.89 -2.29 -16.51
CA THR A 89 -15.60 -1.44 -17.48
C THR A 89 -16.26 -0.24 -16.80
N GLN A 90 -16.71 -0.37 -15.55
CA GLN A 90 -17.32 0.72 -14.81
C GLN A 90 -16.29 1.75 -14.33
N TYR A 91 -15.13 1.29 -13.86
CA TYR A 91 -14.11 2.16 -13.27
C TYR A 91 -13.17 2.77 -14.32
N ILE A 92 -12.75 1.97 -15.30
CA ILE A 92 -11.74 2.35 -16.29
C ILE A 92 -12.38 2.66 -17.65
N GLY A 93 -13.58 2.12 -17.93
CA GLY A 93 -14.17 2.18 -19.26
C GLY A 93 -13.53 1.18 -20.23
N ASN A 94 -14.07 1.15 -21.46
CA ASN A 94 -13.42 0.43 -22.55
C ASN A 94 -12.38 1.35 -23.16
N LYS A 95 -11.09 1.01 -23.02
CA LYS A 95 -10.03 1.67 -23.78
C LYS A 95 -10.07 1.16 -25.22
N SER A 96 -10.04 2.08 -26.18
CA SER A 96 -9.84 1.73 -27.59
C SER A 96 -8.38 1.38 -27.85
N ALA A 97 -8.12 0.62 -28.92
CA ALA A 97 -6.74 0.23 -29.28
C ALA A 97 -5.83 1.45 -29.50
N ASP A 98 -6.38 2.54 -30.03
CA ASP A 98 -5.66 3.79 -30.31
C ASP A 98 -5.22 4.54 -29.02
N GLU A 99 -5.90 4.32 -27.90
CA GLU A 99 -5.56 4.93 -26.60
C GLU A 99 -4.47 4.15 -25.84
N LEU A 100 -4.25 2.88 -26.18
CA LEU A 100 -3.21 2.05 -25.56
C LEU A 100 -1.83 2.24 -26.20
N GLU A 101 -1.77 2.71 -27.45
CA GLU A 101 -0.51 3.00 -28.16
C GLU A 101 0.14 4.33 -27.72
N ASN A 102 -0.58 5.17 -26.99
CA ASN A 102 -0.16 6.52 -26.57
C ASN A 102 0.08 6.67 -25.05
N LEU A 103 0.06 5.56 -24.31
CA LEU A 103 0.45 5.46 -22.89
C LEU A 103 1.89 4.97 -22.77
#